data_AF-A0A953QF31-F1
#
_entry.id   AF-A0A953QF31-F1
#
_cell.length_a   1.000
_cell.length_b   1.000
_cell.length_c   1.000
_cell.angle_alpha   90.00
_cell.angle_beta   90.00
_cell.angle_gamma   90.00
#
_symmetry.space_group_name_H-M   'P 1'
#
loop_
_entity.id
_entity.type
_entity.pdbx_description
1 polymer ?
#
loop_
_entity_poly.entity_id
_entity_poly.type
_entity_poly.pdbx_seq_one_letter_code
_entity_poly.pdbx_strand_id
1 'polypeptide(L)'
;MSRVSLEPHLGKSRPSTWGRKDEEYIADFCLVSRRTLDEFEHRLFRYHFLLGADWKLCSRRLGIDRGNFFHAVYRIEQKLGRVFRELEPYPLFPVDEYFSGPSKRGPARALSIRQEPARPKHLEFPRPLGRTA
;
A
#
# COMPACT_ATOMS: atom_id res chain seq x y z
N MET A 1 -15.45 -9.36 5.68
CA MET A 1 -14.62 -10.44 6.25
C MET A 1 -13.33 -9.79 6.72
N SER A 2 -12.97 -9.93 8.00
CA SER A 2 -11.74 -9.34 8.56
C SER A 2 -10.58 -10.31 8.35
N ARG A 3 -9.46 -9.85 7.80
CA ARG A 3 -8.30 -10.70 7.46
C ARG A 3 -7.05 -10.20 8.14
N VAL A 4 -6.47 -11.05 8.97
CA VAL A 4 -5.20 -10.78 9.64
C VAL A 4 -4.07 -11.38 8.81
N SER A 5 -3.05 -10.57 8.50
CA SER A 5 -1.89 -10.98 7.69
C SER A 5 -0.60 -10.74 8.45
N LEU A 6 0.38 -11.62 8.24
CA LEU A 6 1.71 -11.49 8.84
C LEU A 6 2.60 -10.68 7.90
N GLU A 7 3.00 -9.48 8.34
CA GLU A 7 3.82 -8.57 7.55
C GLU A 7 5.30 -8.68 7.95
N PRO A 8 6.21 -9.00 7.02
CA PRO A 8 7.64 -8.99 7.29
C PRO A 8 8.18 -7.55 7.34
N HIS A 9 8.95 -7.22 8.36
CA HIS A 9 9.65 -5.92 8.41
C HIS A 9 10.92 -5.93 7.56
N LEU A 10 11.21 -4.81 6.90
CA LEU A 10 12.47 -4.60 6.17
C LEU A 10 13.59 -4.29 7.18
N GLY A 11 14.50 -5.25 7.41
CA GLY A 11 15.66 -5.06 8.29
C GLY A 11 16.47 -6.34 8.52
N LYS A 12 17.72 -6.20 8.97
CA LYS A 12 18.70 -7.30 9.11
C LYS A 12 18.32 -8.35 10.17
N SER A 13 17.42 -8.00 11.10
CA SER A 13 16.89 -8.90 12.13
C SER A 13 15.66 -8.22 12.75
N ARG A 14 14.44 -8.50 12.27
CA ARG A 14 13.22 -8.04 12.96
C ARG A 14 12.03 -9.01 12.82
N PRO A 15 11.22 -9.16 13.88
CA PRO A 15 10.07 -10.05 13.95
C PRO A 15 8.96 -9.59 13.01
N SER A 16 8.23 -10.50 12.37
CA SER A 16 7.05 -10.15 11.59
C SER A 16 5.95 -9.55 12.51
N THR A 17 5.16 -8.62 12.00
CA THR A 17 4.03 -8.00 12.72
C THR A 17 2.71 -8.43 12.11
N TRP A 18 1.71 -8.70 12.95
CA TRP A 18 0.36 -8.99 12.50
C TRP A 18 -0.39 -7.69 12.24
N GLY A 19 -0.93 -7.53 11.04
CA GLY A 19 -1.70 -6.36 10.61
C GLY A 19 -3.03 -6.73 9.97
N ARG A 20 -3.84 -5.71 9.69
CA ARG A 20 -5.17 -5.83 9.07
C ARG A 20 -5.24 -4.85 7.91
N LYS A 21 -4.47 -5.13 6.86
CA LYS A 21 -4.25 -4.21 5.74
C LYS A 21 -5.52 -3.77 5.03
N ASP A 22 -6.50 -4.66 4.92
CA ASP A 22 -7.78 -4.35 4.27
C ASP A 22 -8.54 -3.29 5.10
N GLU A 23 -8.56 -3.43 6.42
CA GLU A 23 -9.17 -2.46 7.34
C GLU A 23 -8.37 -1.16 7.48
N GLU A 24 -7.04 -1.24 7.51
CA GLU A 24 -6.13 -0.08 7.49
C GLU A 24 -6.39 0.76 6.23
N TYR A 25 -6.45 0.12 5.06
CA TYR A 25 -6.73 0.79 3.80
C TYR A 25 -8.09 1.50 3.81
N ILE A 26 -9.13 0.83 4.29
CA ILE A 26 -10.48 1.41 4.38
C ILE A 26 -10.46 2.62 5.32
N ALA A 27 -9.79 2.53 6.46
CA ALA A 27 -9.68 3.61 7.42
C ALA A 27 -8.97 4.82 6.81
N ASP A 28 -7.83 4.61 6.16
CA ASP A 28 -7.06 5.67 5.51
C ASP A 28 -7.82 6.29 4.34
N PHE A 29 -8.43 5.46 3.48
CA PHE A 29 -9.24 5.90 2.36
C PHE A 29 -10.39 6.79 2.82
N CYS A 30 -11.12 6.39 3.86
CA CYS A 30 -12.22 7.18 4.40
C CYS A 30 -11.72 8.45 5.10
N LEU A 31 -10.65 8.36 5.89
CA LEU A 31 -10.12 9.48 6.66
C LEU A 31 -9.54 10.56 5.76
N VAL A 32 -8.73 10.18 4.77
CA VAL A 32 -8.16 11.10 3.78
C VAL A 32 -9.28 11.75 2.98
N SER A 33 -10.24 10.97 2.49
CA SER A 33 -11.38 11.53 1.74
C SER A 33 -12.15 12.57 2.53
N ARG A 34 -12.36 12.34 3.83
CA ARG A 34 -13.02 13.29 4.73
C ARG A 34 -12.23 14.57 4.97
N ARG A 35 -10.89 14.51 4.96
CA ARG A 35 -10.02 15.68 5.17
C ARG A 35 -9.84 16.52 3.90
N THR A 36 -9.91 15.88 2.73
CA THR A 36 -9.68 16.52 1.44
C THR A 36 -10.95 17.16 0.87
N LEU A 37 -12.11 16.54 1.09
CA LEU A 37 -13.38 16.99 0.51
C LEU A 37 -14.10 17.98 1.41
N ASP A 38 -14.83 18.91 0.78
CA ASP A 38 -15.76 19.79 1.49
C ASP A 38 -16.97 18.99 2.02
N GLU A 39 -17.71 19.52 2.99
CA GLU A 39 -18.84 18.79 3.62
C GLU A 39 -19.86 18.27 2.61
N PHE A 40 -20.22 19.08 1.60
CA PHE A 40 -21.12 18.65 0.53
C PHE A 40 -20.52 17.52 -0.32
N GLU A 41 -19.26 17.67 -0.74
CA GLU A 41 -18.55 16.68 -1.54
C GLU A 41 -18.39 15.37 -0.79
N HIS A 42 -18.04 15.42 0.50
CA HIS A 42 -17.92 14.25 1.37
C HIS A 42 -19.26 13.52 1.56
N ARG A 43 -20.37 14.25 1.71
CA ARG A 43 -21.71 13.64 1.76
C ARG A 43 -22.07 12.95 0.45
N LEU A 44 -21.82 13.61 -0.69
CA LEU A 44 -22.04 13.02 -2.01
C LEU A 44 -21.16 11.78 -2.21
N PHE A 45 -19.89 11.88 -1.87
CA PHE A 45 -18.91 10.79 -1.94
C PHE A 45 -19.39 9.57 -1.15
N ARG A 46 -19.84 9.77 0.09
CA ARG A 46 -20.36 8.70 0.94
C ARG A 46 -21.58 8.01 0.32
N TYR A 47 -22.54 8.78 -0.21
CA TYR A 47 -23.73 8.18 -0.82
C TYR A 47 -23.39 7.41 -2.10
N HIS A 48 -22.63 8.02 -3.01
CA HIS A 48 -22.40 7.45 -4.32
C HIS A 48 -21.37 6.31 -4.30
N PHE A 49 -20.18 6.55 -3.72
CA PHE A 49 -19.07 5.60 -3.78
C PHE A 49 -19.09 4.56 -2.66
N LEU A 50 -19.39 4.96 -1.42
CA LEU A 50 -19.35 4.01 -0.29
C LEU A 50 -20.65 3.22 -0.13
N LEU A 51 -21.79 3.83 -0.41
CA LEU A 51 -23.11 3.20 -0.24
C LEU A 51 -23.74 2.74 -1.57
N GLY A 52 -23.15 3.08 -2.72
CA GLY A 52 -23.62 2.65 -4.03
C GLY A 52 -24.94 3.29 -4.48
N ALA A 53 -25.29 4.48 -3.97
CA ALA A 53 -26.51 5.17 -4.36
C ALA A 53 -26.43 5.69 -5.81
N ASP A 54 -27.50 5.45 -6.57
CA ASP A 54 -27.67 6.03 -7.91
C ASP A 54 -27.83 7.56 -7.86
N TRP A 55 -27.47 8.24 -8.95
CA TRP A 55 -27.52 9.69 -9.07
C TRP A 55 -28.92 10.24 -8.76
N LYS A 56 -30.00 9.53 -9.14
CA LYS A 56 -31.38 9.92 -8.83
C LYS A 56 -31.65 9.96 -7.32
N LEU A 57 -31.10 9.01 -6.58
CA LEU A 57 -31.25 8.97 -5.12
C LEU A 57 -30.43 10.07 -4.46
N CYS A 58 -29.20 10.30 -4.93
CA CYS A 58 -28.34 11.40 -4.50
C CYS A 58 -29.00 12.76 -4.76
N SER A 59 -29.53 12.98 -5.97
CA SER A 59 -30.28 14.19 -6.34
C SER A 59 -31.45 14.46 -5.41
N ARG A 60 -32.29 13.45 -5.12
CA ARG A 60 -33.41 13.61 -4.18
C ARG A 60 -32.95 13.87 -2.75
N ARG A 61 -31.87 13.23 -2.30
CA ARG A 61 -31.39 13.31 -0.91
C ARG A 61 -30.61 14.59 -0.61
N LEU A 62 -29.90 15.12 -1.60
CA LEU A 62 -29.04 16.30 -1.48
C LEU A 62 -29.62 17.56 -2.13
N GLY A 63 -30.74 17.45 -2.85
CA GLY A 63 -31.40 18.59 -3.49
C GLY A 63 -30.62 19.14 -4.69
N ILE A 64 -29.93 18.28 -5.45
CA ILE A 64 -29.10 18.68 -6.59
C ILE A 64 -29.66 18.13 -7.91
N ASP A 65 -29.48 18.87 -8.99
CA ASP A 65 -29.82 18.42 -10.33
C ASP A 65 -28.77 17.44 -10.90
N ARG A 66 -29.11 16.85 -12.04
CA ARG A 66 -28.27 15.86 -12.73
C ARG A 66 -26.92 16.44 -13.11
N GLY A 67 -26.87 17.65 -13.65
CA GLY A 67 -25.63 18.26 -14.13
C GLY A 67 -24.66 18.51 -12.97
N ASN A 68 -25.17 19.14 -11.91
CA ASN A 68 -24.38 19.39 -10.71
C ASN A 68 -23.89 18.11 -10.03
N PHE A 69 -24.67 17.02 -10.06
CA PHE A 69 -24.21 15.71 -9.58
C PHE A 69 -22.95 15.25 -10.32
N PHE A 70 -22.99 15.17 -11.65
CA PHE A 70 -21.85 14.64 -12.43
C PHE A 70 -20.63 15.57 -12.34
N HIS A 71 -20.82 16.89 -12.34
CA HIS A 71 -19.72 17.82 -12.13
C HIS A 71 -19.08 17.67 -10.75
N ALA A 72 -19.88 17.45 -9.70
CA ALA A 72 -19.36 17.20 -8.37
C ALA A 72 -18.61 15.86 -8.28
N VAL A 73 -19.11 14.80 -8.94
CA VAL A 73 -18.43 13.50 -9.01
C VAL A 73 -17.05 13.64 -9.67
N TYR A 74 -16.96 14.29 -10.83
CA TYR A 74 -15.67 14.48 -11.51
C TYR A 74 -14.68 15.29 -10.67
N ARG A 75 -15.15 16.32 -9.97
CA ARG A 75 -14.31 17.08 -9.02
C ARG A 75 -13.77 16.22 -7.89
N ILE A 76 -14.63 15.37 -7.31
CA ILE A 76 -14.24 14.45 -6.23
C ILE A 76 -13.17 13.48 -6.73
N GLU A 77 -13.38 12.85 -7.89
CA GLU A 77 -12.44 11.90 -8.49
C GLU A 77 -11.08 12.56 -8.78
N GLN A 78 -11.08 13.78 -9.32
CA GLN A 78 -9.85 14.53 -9.59
C GLN A 78 -9.09 14.87 -8.30
N LYS A 79 -9.79 15.41 -7.29
CA LYS A 79 -9.18 15.78 -6.00
C LYS A 79 -8.59 14.56 -5.30
N LEU A 80 -9.40 13.50 -5.15
CA LEU A 80 -8.98 12.30 -4.44
C LEU A 80 -7.92 11.52 -5.21
N GLY A 81 -8.05 11.37 -6.51
CA GLY A 81 -7.06 10.68 -7.33
C GLY A 81 -5.66 11.30 -7.22
N ARG A 82 -5.59 12.63 -7.22
CA ARG A 82 -4.33 13.35 -6.98
C ARG A 82 -3.78 13.11 -5.58
N VAL A 83 -4.61 13.31 -4.55
CA VAL A 83 -4.17 13.14 -3.15
C VAL A 83 -3.72 11.71 -2.89
N PHE A 84 -4.48 10.71 -3.32
CA PHE A 84 -4.14 9.30 -3.12
C PHE A 84 -2.80 8.91 -3.73
N ARG A 85 -2.40 9.56 -4.83
CA ARG A 85 -1.11 9.34 -5.48
C ARG A 85 0.04 10.10 -4.80
N GLU A 86 -0.23 11.29 -4.27
CA GLU A 86 0.80 12.19 -3.69
C GLU A 86 1.05 11.92 -2.19
N LEU A 87 0.24 11.09 -1.53
CA LEU A 87 0.43 10.76 -0.11
C LEU A 87 1.76 10.05 0.15
N GLU A 88 2.47 10.52 1.16
CA GLU A 88 3.71 9.91 1.68
C GLU A 88 3.56 9.66 3.20
N PRO A 89 4.19 8.60 3.75
CA PRO A 89 5.07 7.64 3.09
C PRO A 89 4.35 6.47 2.38
N TYR A 90 3.04 6.33 2.54
CA TYR A 90 2.24 5.25 1.98
C TYR A 90 1.13 5.82 1.06
N PRO A 91 1.34 5.83 -0.27
CA PRO A 91 0.30 6.28 -1.20
C PRO A 91 -0.86 5.28 -1.21
N LEU A 92 -2.08 5.77 -1.39
CA LEU A 92 -3.29 4.94 -1.55
C LEU A 92 -3.49 4.46 -2.99
N PHE A 93 -2.81 5.08 -3.95
CA PHE A 93 -2.79 4.69 -5.34
C PHE A 93 -1.37 4.78 -5.95
N PRO A 94 -0.91 3.76 -6.71
CA PRO A 94 -1.60 2.52 -7.04
C PRO A 94 -1.65 1.56 -5.84
N VAL A 95 -2.64 0.66 -5.86
CA VAL A 95 -3.02 -0.17 -4.71
C VAL A 95 -1.88 -1.12 -4.30
N ASP A 96 -1.09 -1.59 -5.25
CA ASP A 96 0.06 -2.45 -5.00
C ASP A 96 1.11 -1.77 -4.10
N GLU A 97 1.31 -0.46 -4.21
CA GLU A 97 2.27 0.26 -3.35
C GLU A 97 1.82 0.30 -1.87
N TYR A 98 0.51 0.37 -1.60
CA TYR A 98 -0.03 0.35 -0.25
C TYR A 98 0.02 -1.04 0.39
N PHE A 99 -0.41 -2.06 -0.37
CA PHE A 99 -0.58 -3.43 0.14
C PHE A 99 0.71 -4.26 0.09
N SER A 100 1.65 -3.96 -0.81
CA SER A 100 2.89 -4.74 -0.94
C SER A 100 3.99 -4.29 0.03
N GLY A 101 3.73 -3.29 0.87
CA GLY A 101 4.75 -2.61 1.66
C GLY A 101 5.87 -2.02 0.77
N PRO A 102 6.97 -1.49 1.33
CA PRO A 102 8.07 -0.97 0.53
C PRO A 102 8.86 -2.13 -0.11
N SER A 103 8.30 -2.77 -1.13
CA SER A 103 9.08 -3.55 -2.10
C SER A 103 9.79 -2.62 -3.09
N LYS A 104 10.16 -1.40 -2.67
CA LYS A 104 11.35 -0.77 -3.21
C LYS A 104 12.52 -1.60 -2.68
N ARG A 105 12.78 -2.73 -3.34
CA ARG A 105 14.15 -3.17 -3.54
C ARG A 105 14.85 -1.95 -4.14
N GLY A 106 15.42 -1.08 -3.29
CA GLY A 106 16.48 -0.19 -3.73
C GLY A 106 17.43 -1.05 -4.55
N PRO A 107 17.95 -0.55 -5.69
CA PRO A 107 18.66 -1.36 -6.68
C PRO A 107 19.56 -2.30 -5.91
N ALA A 108 19.32 -3.62 -6.04
CA ALA A 108 19.96 -4.62 -5.21
C ALA A 108 21.40 -4.19 -5.08
N ARG A 109 21.79 -3.70 -3.89
CA ARG A 109 23.16 -3.25 -3.68
C ARG A 109 23.92 -4.50 -4.01
N ALA A 110 24.63 -4.50 -5.15
CA ALA A 110 25.42 -5.64 -5.56
C ALA A 110 26.20 -5.99 -4.30
N LEU A 111 25.90 -7.15 -3.72
CA LEU A 111 26.72 -7.66 -2.65
C LEU A 111 28.06 -7.76 -3.34
N SER A 112 28.94 -6.77 -3.10
CA SER A 112 30.34 -6.93 -3.39
C SER A 112 30.66 -8.20 -2.65
N ILE A 113 30.78 -9.30 -3.39
CA ILE A 113 31.41 -10.50 -2.87
C ILE A 113 32.75 -9.94 -2.47
N ARG A 114 32.93 -9.69 -1.17
CA ARG A 114 34.27 -9.51 -0.62
C ARG A 114 34.89 -10.84 -0.98
N GLN A 115 35.74 -10.84 -2.01
CA GLN A 115 36.64 -11.93 -2.22
C GLN A 115 37.44 -11.99 -0.93
N GLU A 116 37.06 -12.89 -0.04
CA GLU A 116 37.97 -13.26 1.03
C GLU A 116 39.25 -13.70 0.31
N PRO A 117 40.41 -13.14 0.68
CA PRO A 117 41.66 -13.59 0.09
C PRO A 117 41.71 -15.10 0.24
N ALA A 118 42.03 -15.80 -0.85
CA ALA A 118 42.08 -17.26 -0.88
C ALA A 118 42.81 -17.76 0.37
N ARG A 119 42.15 -18.62 1.14
CA ARG A 119 42.68 -19.15 2.40
C ARG A 119 44.07 -19.71 2.11
N PRO A 120 45.13 -19.26 2.81
CA PRO A 120 46.47 -19.68 2.46
C PRO A 120 46.59 -21.20 2.69
N LYS A 121 47.25 -21.90 1.75
CA LYS A 121 47.27 -23.38 1.67
C LYS A 121 47.67 -24.09 2.97
N HIS A 122 48.43 -23.42 3.85
CA HIS A 122 48.84 -23.97 5.15
C HIS A 122 47.71 -24.03 6.19
N LEU A 123 46.55 -23.40 5.92
CA LEU A 123 45.35 -23.46 6.76
C LEU A 123 44.26 -24.36 6.17
N GLU A 124 44.55 -25.11 5.11
CA GLU A 124 43.66 -26.13 4.57
C GLU A 124 43.77 -27.40 5.41
N PHE A 125 42.67 -27.78 6.06
CA PHE A 125 42.62 -29.04 6.80
C PHE A 125 42.69 -30.21 5.81
N PRO A 126 43.53 -31.23 6.07
CA PRO A 126 43.58 -32.41 5.23
C PRO A 126 42.20 -33.05 5.18
N ARG A 127 41.66 -33.24 3.97
CA ARG A 127 40.38 -33.91 3.79
C ARG A 127 40.54 -35.36 4.25
N PRO A 128 39.64 -35.89 5.08
CA PRO A 128 39.73 -37.27 5.51
C PRO A 128 39.66 -38.17 4.27
N LEU A 129 40.63 -39.07 4.14
CA LEU A 129 40.63 -40.12 3.12
C LEU A 129 39.32 -40.90 3.29
N GLY A 130 38.44 -40.80 2.29
CA GLY A 130 37.21 -41.56 2.24
C GLY A 130 37.56 -43.04 2.39
N ARG A 131 36.89 -43.72 3.32
CA ARG A 131 37.01 -45.18 3.47
C ARG A 131 36.68 -45.83 2.14
N THR A 132 37.69 -46.42 1.51
CA THR A 132 37.49 -47.42 0.47
C THR A 132 37.00 -48.70 1.13
N ALA A 133 35.81 -49.15 0.73
CA ALA A 133 35.20 -50.47 0.89
C ALA A 133 35.43 -51.21 2.22
#